data_AF-Q7WBC6-F1
#
_entry.id   AF-Q7WBC6-F1
#
_cell.length_a   1.000
_cell.length_b   1.000
_cell.length_c   1.000
_cell.angle_alpha   90.00
_cell.angle_beta   90.00
_cell.angle_gamma   90.00
#
_symmetry.space_group_name_H-M   'P 1'
#
loop_
_entity.id
_entity.type
_entity.pdbx_description
1 polymer ?
#
loop_
_entity_poly.entity_id
_entity_poly.type
_entity_poly.pdbx_seq_one_letter_code
_entity_poly.pdbx_strand_id
1 'polypeptide(L)'
;MTTLVLRAKRWLYLLHRWMGVGLCLLFVLWFASGVVMMYVGYPKLTPAERLAHLPWLDAAQVRLGPAQALRAAGLEQAAEIRLAASRAGQPFYAVVPLAGGRTLRVDAASGQLAGRATPAQARASALAYFGARHAAREDGLVDEDAHTHTRTLDAHRPLYVFEMDDPARTRLYVSSSTGEVVRDAPRLERGWNYVGAWLHWLYPLRGAYWHDIVVWLSVLGVALTVSGTVVGLWRWRFARPYASGSRSPYRERFMRWHHIAGLLFAATTLTWIFSGLMSMNPWQVFGTRATQLDRAAYRGGPLQAGNLPAGPAVAMPARELVWTRVAGQTLLQVYGAAGAAALRTADGAAPRTLAPATLGAALGRLLPGAAPPRIEVLDGYDSYYYARAPHTMLGHVEKPLPVWRVVYDDPRGTWLHVDPRNGEILGSLDRPRRVSRWLFAFLHSWDWPPLLQRRPAWDAVLIVLSLGGLLLSGAGVVIGWRRVGRKLR
;
A
#
# COMPACT_ATOMS: atom_id res chain seq x y z
N MET A 1 -6.10 -51.83 11.16
CA MET A 1 -6.39 -50.60 10.39
C MET A 1 -7.33 -50.96 9.26
N THR A 2 -8.49 -50.30 9.14
CA THR A 2 -9.46 -50.58 8.08
C THR A 2 -8.88 -50.25 6.69
N THR A 3 -9.34 -50.95 5.65
CA THR A 3 -8.90 -50.79 4.24
C THR A 3 -9.00 -49.34 3.75
N LEU A 4 -9.99 -48.60 4.25
CA LEU A 4 -10.19 -47.18 4.00
C LEU A 4 -9.02 -46.32 4.49
N VAL A 5 -8.52 -46.57 5.70
CA VAL A 5 -7.40 -45.80 6.29
C VAL A 5 -6.10 -46.04 5.52
N LEU A 6 -5.86 -47.27 5.06
CA LEU A 6 -4.69 -47.59 4.23
C LEU A 6 -4.76 -46.90 2.86
N ARG A 7 -5.94 -46.86 2.24
CA ARG A 7 -6.17 -46.13 0.98
C ARG A 7 -5.98 -44.62 1.16
N ALA A 8 -6.56 -44.03 2.20
CA ALA A 8 -6.40 -42.60 2.51
C ALA A 8 -4.93 -42.22 2.73
N LYS A 9 -4.20 -43.03 3.51
CA LYS A 9 -2.76 -42.85 3.73
C LYS A 9 -1.99 -42.89 2.42
N ARG A 10 -2.24 -43.87 1.55
CA ARG A 10 -1.60 -43.98 0.23
C ARG A 10 -1.85 -42.74 -0.63
N TRP A 11 -3.09 -42.27 -0.70
CA TRP A 11 -3.45 -41.08 -1.46
C TRP A 11 -2.74 -39.83 -0.94
N LEU A 12 -2.64 -39.64 0.38
CA LEU A 12 -1.91 -38.51 0.97
C LEU A 12 -0.44 -38.48 0.52
N TYR A 13 0.24 -39.63 0.54
CA TYR A 13 1.62 -39.72 0.04
C TYR A 13 1.74 -39.40 -1.45
N LEU A 14 0.77 -39.81 -2.27
CA LEU A 14 0.78 -39.57 -3.71
C LEU A 14 0.48 -38.10 -4.03
N LEU A 15 -0.54 -37.51 -3.40
CA LEU A 15 -0.92 -36.11 -3.57
C LEU A 15 0.22 -35.19 -3.15
N HIS A 16 0.75 -35.34 -1.93
CA HIS A 16 1.88 -34.53 -1.46
C HIS A 16 3.06 -34.60 -2.43
N ARG A 17 3.39 -35.82 -2.90
CA ARG A 17 4.50 -36.02 -3.84
C ARG A 17 4.29 -35.27 -5.15
N TRP A 18 3.16 -35.46 -5.81
CA TRP A 18 2.94 -34.89 -7.15
C TRP A 18 2.66 -33.40 -7.11
N MET A 19 1.93 -32.92 -6.11
CA MET A 19 1.78 -31.48 -5.86
C MET A 19 3.15 -30.84 -5.58
N GLY A 20 4.01 -31.51 -4.81
CA GLY A 20 5.37 -31.05 -4.53
C GLY A 20 6.22 -30.87 -5.77
N VAL A 21 6.13 -31.77 -6.76
CA VAL A 21 6.90 -31.64 -8.02
C VAL A 21 6.59 -30.32 -8.74
N GLY A 22 5.32 -29.92 -8.81
CA GLY A 22 4.93 -28.67 -9.47
C GLY A 22 5.17 -27.43 -8.62
N LEU A 23 4.75 -27.47 -7.34
CA LEU A 23 4.69 -26.27 -6.50
C LEU A 23 6.03 -25.91 -5.83
N CYS A 24 6.98 -26.84 -5.70
CA CYS A 24 8.26 -26.51 -5.06
C CYS A 24 9.05 -25.45 -5.83
N LEU A 25 9.01 -25.45 -7.17
CA LEU A 25 9.68 -24.41 -7.96
C LEU A 25 9.04 -23.04 -7.72
N LEU A 26 7.71 -22.98 -7.71
CA LEU A 26 6.96 -21.77 -7.37
C LEU A 26 7.37 -21.25 -5.99
N PHE A 27 7.46 -22.11 -4.98
CA PHE A 27 7.88 -21.71 -3.63
C PHE A 27 9.33 -21.24 -3.56
N VAL A 28 10.26 -21.84 -4.30
CA VAL A 28 11.64 -21.32 -4.39
C VAL A 28 11.63 -19.87 -4.89
N LEU A 29 10.93 -19.61 -6.00
CA LEU A 29 10.83 -18.26 -6.57
C LEU A 29 10.11 -17.30 -5.61
N TRP A 30 9.06 -17.77 -4.93
CA TRP A 30 8.27 -16.97 -4.00
C TRP A 30 9.04 -16.59 -2.73
N PHE A 31 9.78 -17.51 -2.10
CA PHE A 31 10.61 -17.19 -0.94
C PHE A 31 11.78 -16.27 -1.32
N ALA A 32 12.45 -16.52 -2.46
CA ALA A 32 13.56 -15.68 -2.92
C ALA A 32 13.10 -14.25 -3.22
N SER A 33 11.98 -14.12 -3.94
CA SER A 33 11.38 -12.82 -4.27
C SER A 33 10.85 -12.07 -3.05
N GLY A 34 10.35 -12.80 -2.03
CA GLY A 34 9.94 -12.21 -0.75
C GLY A 34 11.08 -11.49 -0.04
N VAL A 35 12.29 -12.06 -0.04
CA VAL A 35 13.49 -11.41 0.52
C VAL A 35 13.83 -10.13 -0.26
N VAL A 36 13.74 -10.14 -1.60
CA VAL A 36 13.95 -8.93 -2.41
C VAL A 36 12.95 -7.84 -2.04
N MET A 37 11.67 -8.19 -1.88
CA MET A 37 10.61 -7.24 -1.50
C MET A 37 10.77 -6.64 -0.10
N MET A 38 11.62 -7.22 0.77
CA MET A 38 11.97 -6.60 2.05
C MET A 38 12.81 -5.34 1.89
N TYR A 39 13.47 -5.15 0.74
CA TYR A 39 14.41 -4.06 0.49
C TYR A 39 14.02 -3.19 -0.70
N VAL A 40 13.38 -3.75 -1.72
CA VAL A 40 12.92 -3.02 -2.90
C VAL A 40 11.43 -3.22 -3.10
N GLY A 41 10.69 -2.11 -3.00
CA GLY A 41 9.24 -2.10 -3.19
C GLY A 41 8.83 -2.01 -4.65
N TYR A 42 7.54 -2.24 -4.90
CA TYR A 42 6.94 -1.86 -6.17
C TYR A 42 6.90 -0.33 -6.30
N PRO A 43 7.23 0.26 -7.46
CA PRO A 43 7.46 1.69 -7.56
C PRO A 43 6.19 2.48 -7.25
N LYS A 44 6.35 3.56 -6.50
CA LYS A 44 5.27 4.44 -6.06
C LYS A 44 5.85 5.80 -5.70
N LEU A 45 5.10 6.85 -5.99
CA LEU A 45 5.39 8.19 -5.50
C LEU A 45 4.74 8.37 -4.13
N THR A 46 5.54 8.47 -3.07
CA THR A 46 5.03 8.74 -1.72
C THR A 46 4.54 10.20 -1.60
N PRO A 47 3.64 10.50 -0.64
CA PRO A 47 3.23 11.88 -0.37
C PRO A 47 4.41 12.81 -0.05
N ALA A 48 5.39 12.31 0.70
CA ALA A 48 6.60 13.04 1.06
C ALA A 48 7.49 13.32 -0.17
N GLU A 49 7.75 12.34 -1.03
CA GLU A 49 8.48 12.56 -2.29
C GLU A 49 7.75 13.55 -3.19
N ARG A 50 6.43 13.37 -3.38
CA ARG A 50 5.60 14.29 -4.16
C ARG A 50 5.77 15.72 -3.65
N LEU A 51 5.64 15.95 -2.34
CA LEU A 51 5.75 17.28 -1.75
C LEU A 51 7.17 17.84 -1.85
N ALA A 52 8.19 17.02 -1.61
CA ALA A 52 9.60 17.42 -1.71
C ALA A 52 10.01 17.83 -3.14
N HIS A 53 9.35 17.27 -4.15
CA HIS A 53 9.60 17.56 -5.58
C HIS A 53 8.66 18.63 -6.17
N LEU A 54 7.61 19.06 -5.46
CA LEU A 54 6.76 20.18 -5.90
C LEU A 54 7.51 21.50 -5.82
N PRO A 55 7.55 22.35 -6.86
CA PRO A 55 8.13 23.69 -6.74
C PRO A 55 7.50 24.51 -5.60
N TRP A 56 8.27 25.43 -5.01
CA TRP A 56 7.71 26.44 -4.12
C TRP A 56 6.71 27.30 -4.88
N LEU A 57 5.59 27.63 -4.24
CA LEU A 57 4.59 28.53 -4.81
C LEU A 57 5.19 29.94 -4.91
N ASP A 58 5.03 30.52 -6.09
CA ASP A 58 5.34 31.92 -6.34
C ASP A 58 4.05 32.75 -6.24
N ALA A 59 3.98 33.63 -5.25
CA ALA A 59 2.83 34.49 -5.01
C ALA A 59 2.48 35.36 -6.24
N ALA A 60 3.47 35.74 -7.05
CA ALA A 60 3.23 36.55 -8.24
C ALA A 60 2.46 35.79 -9.34
N GLN A 61 2.49 34.45 -9.32
CA GLN A 61 1.79 33.59 -10.26
C GLN A 61 0.35 33.25 -9.80
N VAL A 62 0.01 33.51 -8.53
CA VAL A 62 -1.31 33.23 -7.97
C VAL A 62 -2.16 34.51 -7.98
N ARG A 63 -3.01 34.65 -9.00
CA ARG A 63 -3.87 35.84 -9.17
C ARG A 63 -5.30 35.61 -8.69
N LEU A 64 -5.75 34.37 -8.65
CA LEU A 64 -7.08 34.01 -8.18
C LEU A 64 -7.07 33.60 -6.70
N GLY A 65 -8.14 33.94 -5.99
CA GLY A 65 -8.46 33.35 -4.69
C GLY A 65 -9.19 32.00 -4.81
N PRO A 66 -9.21 31.17 -3.75
CA PRO A 66 -9.88 29.87 -3.77
C PRO A 66 -11.40 29.97 -4.02
N ALA A 67 -12.07 31.04 -3.59
CA ALA A 67 -13.49 31.26 -3.91
C ALA A 67 -13.72 31.52 -5.41
N GLN A 68 -12.79 32.22 -6.08
CA GLN A 68 -12.84 32.44 -7.52
C GLN A 68 -12.54 31.16 -8.28
N ALA A 69 -11.56 30.37 -7.83
CA ALA A 69 -11.25 29.06 -8.41
C ALA A 69 -12.43 28.09 -8.30
N LEU A 70 -13.15 28.09 -7.18
CA LEU A 70 -14.38 27.30 -7.01
C LEU A 70 -15.45 27.67 -8.06
N ARG A 71 -15.69 28.98 -8.26
CA ARG A 71 -16.64 29.47 -9.28
C ARG A 71 -16.17 29.15 -10.70
N ALA A 72 -14.89 29.33 -10.98
CA ALA A 72 -14.28 29.01 -12.28
C ALA A 72 -14.39 27.51 -12.60
N ALA A 73 -14.40 26.65 -11.57
CA ALA A 73 -14.67 25.23 -11.72
C ALA A 73 -16.15 24.92 -12.02
N GLY A 74 -17.05 25.92 -12.01
CA GLY A 74 -18.48 25.73 -12.20
C GLY A 74 -19.16 25.00 -11.03
N LEU A 75 -18.58 25.08 -9.82
CA LEU A 75 -19.07 24.41 -8.64
C LEU A 75 -19.52 25.43 -7.59
N GLU A 76 -20.62 25.15 -6.91
CA GLU A 76 -21.05 25.93 -5.73
C GLU A 76 -20.39 25.44 -4.45
N GLN A 77 -20.06 24.14 -4.41
CA GLN A 77 -19.58 23.45 -3.22
C GLN A 77 -18.43 22.50 -3.53
N ALA A 78 -17.44 22.47 -2.63
CA ALA A 78 -16.29 21.57 -2.70
C ALA A 78 -16.06 20.82 -1.38
N ALA A 79 -15.46 19.63 -1.51
CA ALA A 79 -14.95 18.84 -0.41
C ALA A 79 -13.58 19.31 0.08
N GLU A 80 -12.73 19.74 -0.86
CA GLU A 80 -11.35 20.18 -0.66
C GLU A 80 -10.96 21.08 -1.84
N ILE A 81 -10.14 22.09 -1.58
CA ILE A 81 -9.45 22.86 -2.62
C ILE A 81 -7.96 22.85 -2.31
N ARG A 82 -7.14 22.47 -3.28
CA ARG A 82 -5.68 22.39 -3.13
C ARG A 82 -5.00 23.27 -4.16
N LEU A 83 -4.00 24.06 -3.77
CA LEU A 83 -3.17 24.85 -4.67
C LEU A 83 -1.72 24.33 -4.61
N ALA A 84 -1.18 23.94 -5.75
CA ALA A 84 0.21 23.51 -5.89
C ALA A 84 0.73 23.84 -7.30
N ALA A 85 2.06 24.00 -7.43
CA ALA A 85 2.75 24.17 -8.71
C ALA A 85 2.87 22.83 -9.47
N SER A 86 1.75 22.16 -9.73
CA SER A 86 1.71 20.74 -10.05
C SER A 86 1.73 20.38 -11.54
N ARG A 87 1.53 21.36 -12.43
CA ARG A 87 1.52 21.17 -13.89
C ARG A 87 2.48 22.15 -14.54
N ALA A 88 3.52 21.63 -15.20
CA ALA A 88 4.56 22.42 -15.86
C ALA A 88 5.24 23.47 -14.95
N GLY A 89 5.27 23.22 -13.63
CA GLY A 89 5.77 24.17 -12.63
C GLY A 89 4.85 25.38 -12.37
N GLN A 90 3.65 25.39 -12.95
CA GLN A 90 2.67 26.47 -12.80
C GLN A 90 1.65 26.13 -11.70
N PRO A 91 1.14 27.13 -10.95
CA PRO A 91 0.16 26.92 -9.89
C PRO A 91 -1.24 26.61 -10.44
N PHE A 92 -1.80 25.48 -9.99
CA PHE A 92 -3.17 25.07 -10.29
C PHE A 92 -3.94 24.77 -9.02
N TYR A 93 -5.20 25.21 -8.99
CA TYR A 93 -6.19 24.76 -8.02
C TYR A 93 -6.77 23.40 -8.43
N ALA A 94 -6.66 22.41 -7.56
CA ALA A 94 -7.43 21.16 -7.60
C ALA A 94 -8.68 21.34 -6.75
N VAL A 95 -9.85 21.39 -7.39
CA VAL A 95 -11.14 21.52 -6.73
C VAL A 95 -11.81 20.14 -6.71
N VAL A 96 -11.94 19.57 -5.51
CA VAL A 96 -12.58 18.26 -5.31
C VAL A 96 -14.08 18.48 -5.08
N PRO A 97 -14.98 18.02 -5.97
CA PRO A 97 -16.41 18.22 -5.80
C PRO A 97 -16.94 17.53 -4.53
N LEU A 98 -17.92 18.15 -3.86
CA LEU A 98 -18.54 17.54 -2.68
C LEU A 98 -19.32 16.25 -3.02
N ALA A 99 -20.07 16.27 -4.12
CA ALA A 99 -20.89 15.16 -4.60
C ALA A 99 -20.07 13.97 -5.13
N GLY A 100 -18.73 14.06 -5.10
CA GLY A 100 -17.84 13.12 -5.77
C GLY A 100 -17.70 13.40 -7.26
N GLY A 101 -16.89 12.57 -7.94
CA GLY A 101 -16.56 12.75 -9.35
C GLY A 101 -15.12 13.22 -9.58
N ARG A 102 -14.85 13.71 -10.80
CA ARG A 102 -13.50 14.10 -11.22
C ARG A 102 -13.08 15.41 -10.55
N THR A 103 -11.87 15.42 -9.99
CA THR A 103 -11.23 16.67 -9.51
C THR A 103 -11.00 17.60 -10.69
N LEU A 104 -11.48 18.84 -10.56
CA LEU A 104 -11.33 19.88 -11.59
C LEU A 104 -10.06 20.68 -11.33
N ARG A 105 -9.41 21.12 -12.40
CA ARG A 105 -8.17 21.89 -12.32
C ARG A 105 -8.39 23.28 -12.89
N VAL A 106 -8.09 24.30 -12.11
CA VAL A 106 -8.22 25.70 -12.50
C VAL A 106 -6.85 26.35 -12.42
N ASP A 107 -6.42 26.96 -13.52
CA ASP A 107 -5.19 27.73 -13.57
C ASP A 107 -5.27 28.92 -12.61
N ALA A 108 -4.29 29.04 -11.70
CA ALA A 108 -4.34 30.02 -10.62
C ALA A 108 -4.07 31.46 -11.07
N ALA A 109 -3.64 31.68 -12.32
CA ALA A 109 -3.40 33.00 -12.89
C ALA A 109 -4.57 33.48 -13.75
N SER A 110 -5.12 32.60 -14.58
CA SER A 110 -6.15 32.93 -15.59
C SER A 110 -7.56 32.52 -15.19
N GLY A 111 -7.71 31.57 -14.26
CA GLY A 111 -9.02 30.99 -13.92
C GLY A 111 -9.55 30.04 -14.97
N GLN A 112 -8.76 29.67 -15.98
CA GLN A 112 -9.22 28.73 -17.00
C GLN A 112 -9.22 27.30 -16.45
N LEU A 113 -10.27 26.56 -16.80
CA LEU A 113 -10.35 25.13 -16.55
C LEU A 113 -9.33 24.40 -17.43
N ALA A 114 -8.48 23.61 -16.78
CA ALA A 114 -7.45 22.85 -17.45
C ALA A 114 -8.05 21.59 -18.08
N GLY A 115 -7.85 21.43 -19.39
CA GLY A 115 -8.10 20.18 -20.09
C GLY A 115 -7.01 19.14 -19.83
N ARG A 116 -7.00 18.08 -20.64
CA ARG A 116 -5.93 17.07 -20.65
C ARG A 116 -4.56 17.74 -20.87
N ALA A 117 -3.51 17.14 -20.33
CA ALA A 117 -2.16 17.62 -20.52
C ALA A 117 -1.67 17.35 -21.93
N THR A 118 -1.02 18.34 -22.54
CA THR A 118 -0.28 18.15 -23.79
C THR A 118 1.07 17.48 -23.49
N PRO A 119 1.71 16.84 -24.49
CA PRO A 119 3.06 16.27 -24.32
C PRO A 119 4.08 17.30 -23.82
N ALA A 120 4.02 18.53 -24.34
CA ALA A 120 4.90 19.62 -23.91
C ALA A 120 4.71 19.99 -22.44
N GLN A 121 3.46 20.06 -21.96
CA GLN A 121 3.17 20.31 -20.55
C GLN A 121 3.60 19.15 -19.66
N ALA A 122 3.40 17.91 -20.10
CA ALA A 122 3.84 16.73 -19.36
C ALA A 122 5.37 16.69 -19.23
N ARG A 123 6.10 17.01 -20.32
CA ARG A 123 7.56 17.14 -20.30
C ARG A 123 8.03 18.26 -19.37
N ALA A 124 7.35 19.40 -19.38
CA ALA A 124 7.66 20.50 -18.47
C ALA A 124 7.42 20.11 -17.00
N SER A 125 6.40 19.31 -16.69
CA SER A 125 6.21 18.75 -15.35
C SER A 125 7.33 17.81 -14.94
N ALA A 126 7.79 16.94 -15.84
CA ALA A 126 8.91 16.04 -15.58
C ALA A 126 10.22 16.81 -15.30
N LEU A 127 10.49 17.89 -16.06
CA LEU A 127 11.62 18.79 -15.80
C LEU A 127 11.47 19.50 -14.45
N ALA A 128 10.28 20.03 -14.15
CA ALA A 128 10.00 20.75 -12.91
C ALA A 128 10.20 19.87 -11.65
N TYR A 129 9.94 18.56 -11.74
CA TYR A 129 10.12 17.60 -10.64
C TYR A 129 11.54 17.61 -10.05
N PHE A 130 12.56 17.83 -10.89
CA PHE A 130 13.96 17.98 -10.46
C PHE A 130 14.47 19.43 -10.57
N GLY A 131 13.58 20.42 -10.61
CA GLY A 131 13.94 21.83 -10.74
C GLY A 131 14.73 22.14 -12.01
N ALA A 132 14.41 21.44 -13.12
CA ALA A 132 15.07 21.54 -14.42
C ALA A 132 16.59 21.26 -14.43
N ARG A 133 17.12 20.57 -13.41
CA ARG A 133 18.55 20.22 -13.30
C ARG A 133 18.97 19.05 -14.20
N HIS A 134 18.01 18.25 -14.64
CA HIS A 134 18.23 17.06 -15.46
C HIS A 134 17.38 17.11 -16.71
N ALA A 135 17.93 16.63 -17.83
CA ALA A 135 17.17 16.48 -19.05
C ALA A 135 16.14 15.33 -18.92
N ALA A 136 15.06 15.46 -19.68
CA ALA A 136 13.99 14.47 -19.79
C ALA A 136 13.89 13.99 -21.24
N ARG A 137 14.08 12.68 -21.44
CA ARG A 137 13.84 12.00 -22.73
C ARG A 137 12.46 11.36 -22.70
N GLU A 138 11.62 11.67 -23.67
CA GLU A 138 10.29 11.05 -23.82
C GLU A 138 10.44 9.58 -24.22
N ASP A 139 9.69 8.71 -23.54
CA ASP A 139 9.64 7.25 -23.76
C ASP A 139 8.20 6.80 -24.13
N GLY A 140 7.38 7.74 -24.61
CA GLY A 140 6.04 7.48 -25.15
C GLY A 140 4.89 7.68 -24.16
N LEU A 141 3.74 7.12 -24.52
CA LEU A 141 2.48 7.21 -23.80
C LEU A 141 1.95 5.78 -23.57
N VAL A 142 1.76 5.39 -22.31
CA VAL A 142 1.36 4.01 -21.95
C VAL A 142 0.05 4.00 -21.20
N ASP A 143 -0.84 3.07 -21.51
CA ASP A 143 -1.99 2.82 -20.63
C ASP A 143 -1.47 2.14 -19.36
N GLU A 144 -0.78 1.01 -19.51
CA GLU A 144 -0.18 0.24 -18.41
C GLU A 144 1.15 -0.40 -18.86
N ASP A 145 2.10 -0.53 -17.94
CA ASP A 145 3.39 -1.19 -18.11
C ASP A 145 3.80 -1.92 -16.83
N ALA A 146 5.03 -2.47 -16.81
CA ALA A 146 5.49 -3.30 -15.72
C ALA A 146 5.54 -2.63 -14.34
N HIS A 147 5.54 -1.30 -14.29
CA HIS A 147 5.69 -0.50 -13.07
C HIS A 147 4.46 0.34 -12.76
N THR A 148 3.35 0.14 -13.50
CA THR A 148 2.13 0.93 -13.36
C THR A 148 0.87 0.10 -13.09
N HIS A 149 0.95 -1.15 -12.61
CA HIS A 149 -0.22 -2.03 -12.37
C HIS A 149 -1.21 -1.59 -11.27
N THR A 150 -0.95 -0.47 -10.59
CA THR A 150 -1.77 -0.02 -9.45
C THR A 150 -3.01 0.72 -9.95
N ARG A 151 -4.20 0.28 -9.52
CA ARG A 151 -5.49 0.90 -9.91
C ARG A 151 -5.64 2.37 -9.52
N THR A 152 -4.85 2.85 -8.55
CA THR A 152 -4.85 4.28 -8.19
C THR A 152 -4.41 5.18 -9.35
N LEU A 153 -3.75 4.62 -10.37
CA LEU A 153 -3.34 5.35 -11.56
C LEU A 153 -4.43 5.42 -12.63
N ASP A 154 -5.54 4.69 -12.52
CA ASP A 154 -6.51 4.53 -13.62
C ASP A 154 -7.15 5.88 -14.02
N ALA A 155 -7.40 6.79 -13.07
CA ALA A 155 -7.89 8.14 -13.36
C ALA A 155 -6.87 9.04 -14.08
N HIS A 156 -5.60 8.63 -14.10
CA HIS A 156 -4.49 9.36 -14.70
C HIS A 156 -4.13 8.85 -16.10
N ARG A 157 -4.59 7.65 -16.46
CA ARG A 157 -4.21 6.95 -17.69
C ARG A 157 -4.79 7.59 -18.96
N PRO A 158 -4.12 7.41 -20.11
CA PRO A 158 -2.75 6.89 -20.23
C PRO A 158 -1.70 7.86 -19.61
N LEU A 159 -0.48 7.39 -19.43
CA LEU A 159 0.60 8.10 -18.73
C LEU A 159 1.73 8.41 -19.71
N TYR A 160 2.16 9.67 -19.76
CA TYR A 160 3.38 10.05 -20.46
C TYR A 160 4.58 9.53 -19.67
N VAL A 161 5.55 8.94 -20.37
CA VAL A 161 6.73 8.36 -19.75
C VAL A 161 7.95 9.19 -20.11
N PHE A 162 8.73 9.56 -19.10
CA PHE A 162 10.00 10.27 -19.28
C PHE A 162 11.13 9.54 -18.55
N GLU A 163 12.22 9.30 -19.26
CA GLU A 163 13.49 8.87 -18.68
C GLU A 163 14.31 10.10 -18.33
N MET A 164 14.64 10.25 -17.06
CA MET A 164 15.39 11.37 -16.54
C MET A 164 16.90 11.06 -16.54
N ASP A 165 17.71 12.08 -16.82
CA ASP A 165 19.17 12.01 -16.78
C ASP A 165 19.74 12.29 -15.36
N ASP A 166 18.98 12.00 -14.32
CA ASP A 166 19.45 12.03 -12.93
C ASP A 166 20.33 10.79 -12.63
N PRO A 167 21.13 10.81 -11.55
CA PRO A 167 22.00 9.68 -11.20
C PRO A 167 21.28 8.34 -11.05
N ALA A 168 20.01 8.32 -10.63
CA ALA A 168 19.24 7.09 -10.47
C ALA A 168 18.54 6.63 -11.76
N ARG A 169 18.67 7.40 -12.87
CA ARG A 169 18.01 7.15 -14.16
C ARG A 169 16.51 6.92 -13.95
N THR A 170 15.88 7.86 -13.26
CA THR A 170 14.51 7.77 -12.79
C THR A 170 13.56 7.83 -13.97
N ARG A 171 12.63 6.86 -14.04
CA ARG A 171 11.51 6.92 -14.97
C ARG A 171 10.34 7.61 -14.27
N LEU A 172 9.89 8.73 -14.83
CA LEU A 172 8.72 9.45 -14.35
C LEU A 172 7.51 9.12 -15.21
N TYR A 173 6.37 8.93 -14.55
CA TYR A 173 5.06 8.79 -15.18
C TYR A 173 4.24 10.04 -14.89
N VAL A 174 3.86 10.73 -15.94
CA VAL A 174 3.09 11.97 -15.89
C VAL A 174 1.68 11.70 -16.39
N SER A 175 0.69 12.07 -15.59
CA SER A 175 -0.72 11.90 -15.90
C SER A 175 -1.10 12.66 -17.16
N SER A 176 -1.68 11.99 -18.17
CA SER A 176 -2.21 12.71 -19.34
C SER A 176 -3.51 13.46 -19.05
N SER A 177 -4.22 13.12 -17.96
CA SER A 177 -5.43 13.83 -17.54
C SER A 177 -5.13 15.12 -16.77
N THR A 178 -4.08 15.15 -15.95
CA THR A 178 -3.78 16.29 -15.05
C THR A 178 -2.47 17.02 -15.36
N GLY A 179 -1.51 16.34 -15.98
CA GLY A 179 -0.15 16.84 -16.17
C GLY A 179 0.75 16.70 -14.94
N GLU A 180 0.28 16.08 -13.85
CA GLU A 180 1.07 15.87 -12.64
C GLU A 180 1.95 14.62 -12.76
N VAL A 181 3.14 14.65 -12.13
CA VAL A 181 3.92 13.43 -11.90
C VAL A 181 3.18 12.59 -10.87
N VAL A 182 2.83 11.36 -11.23
CA VAL A 182 2.03 10.44 -10.40
C VAL A 182 2.78 9.18 -9.97
N ARG A 183 3.96 8.95 -10.57
CA ARG A 183 4.87 7.88 -10.19
C ARG A 183 6.28 8.21 -10.62
N ASP A 184 7.23 7.95 -9.73
CA ASP A 184 8.63 7.78 -10.04
C ASP A 184 9.00 6.30 -9.91
N ALA A 185 9.98 5.88 -10.70
CA ALA A 185 10.50 4.52 -10.69
C ALA A 185 12.01 4.58 -11.00
N PRO A 186 12.88 4.72 -9.99
CA PRO A 186 14.33 4.66 -10.14
C PRO A 186 14.81 3.36 -10.80
N ARG A 187 15.95 3.38 -11.51
CA ARG A 187 16.43 2.20 -12.27
C ARG A 187 16.65 0.96 -11.40
N LEU A 188 17.14 1.17 -10.18
CA LEU A 188 17.35 0.08 -9.21
C LEU A 188 16.01 -0.59 -8.86
N GLU A 189 14.97 0.20 -8.63
CA GLU A 189 13.63 -0.33 -8.35
C GLU A 189 13.08 -1.08 -9.56
N ARG A 190 13.18 -0.50 -10.77
CA ARG A 190 12.69 -1.15 -12.00
C ARG A 190 13.30 -2.53 -12.21
N GLY A 191 14.63 -2.63 -12.06
CA GLY A 191 15.35 -3.90 -12.25
C GLY A 191 15.00 -4.96 -11.21
N TRP A 192 15.07 -4.63 -9.92
CA TRP A 192 14.79 -5.58 -8.85
C TRP A 192 13.31 -5.98 -8.76
N ASN A 193 12.39 -5.15 -9.24
CA ASN A 193 10.98 -5.50 -9.24
C ASN A 193 10.62 -6.73 -10.08
N TYR A 194 11.40 -7.03 -11.13
CA TYR A 194 11.21 -8.27 -11.90
C TYR A 194 11.47 -9.52 -11.04
N VAL A 195 12.47 -9.46 -10.15
CA VAL A 195 12.81 -10.58 -9.26
C VAL A 195 11.99 -10.54 -7.96
N GLY A 196 11.62 -9.36 -7.49
CA GLY A 196 10.78 -9.16 -6.31
C GLY A 196 9.29 -9.25 -6.65
N ALA A 197 8.64 -8.09 -6.74
CA ALA A 197 7.19 -7.98 -6.88
C ALA A 197 6.59 -8.84 -8.01
N TRP A 198 7.24 -8.90 -9.17
CA TRP A 198 6.72 -9.66 -10.31
C TRP A 198 6.66 -11.17 -10.06
N LEU A 199 7.73 -11.77 -9.53
CA LEU A 199 7.73 -13.18 -9.15
C LEU A 199 6.84 -13.44 -7.95
N HIS A 200 6.90 -12.57 -6.93
CA HIS A 200 6.17 -12.80 -5.67
C HIS A 200 4.66 -12.70 -5.84
N TRP A 201 4.18 -11.74 -6.65
CA TRP A 201 2.76 -11.53 -6.93
C TRP A 201 2.28 -12.21 -8.21
N LEU A 202 3.15 -12.95 -8.92
CA LEU A 202 2.83 -13.63 -10.18
C LEU A 202 2.28 -12.67 -11.26
N TYR A 203 2.88 -11.49 -11.39
CA TYR A 203 2.51 -10.53 -12.43
C TYR A 203 2.75 -10.98 -13.88
N PRO A 204 3.66 -11.93 -14.20
CA PRO A 204 3.66 -12.55 -15.53
C PRO A 204 2.31 -13.21 -15.92
N LEU A 205 1.48 -13.57 -14.94
CA LEU A 205 0.14 -14.14 -15.12
C LEU A 205 -0.97 -13.10 -14.90
N ARG A 206 -0.64 -11.81 -14.88
CA ARG A 206 -1.59 -10.72 -14.66
C ARG A 206 -2.63 -10.70 -15.79
N GLY A 207 -3.89 -10.51 -15.43
CA GLY A 207 -5.02 -10.51 -16.36
C GLY A 207 -6.34 -10.79 -15.62
N ALA A 208 -7.38 -11.16 -16.36
CA ALA A 208 -8.73 -11.39 -15.81
C ALA A 208 -8.77 -12.44 -14.70
N TYR A 209 -7.96 -13.50 -14.81
CA TYR A 209 -7.94 -14.63 -13.88
C TYR A 209 -6.84 -14.58 -12.83
N TRP A 210 -6.06 -13.48 -12.78
CA TRP A 210 -4.89 -13.39 -11.89
C TRP A 210 -5.26 -13.62 -10.42
N HIS A 211 -6.36 -13.03 -9.95
CA HIS A 211 -6.83 -13.20 -8.57
C HIS A 211 -7.12 -14.68 -8.26
N ASP A 212 -7.88 -15.36 -9.12
CA ASP A 212 -8.23 -16.78 -8.94
C ASP A 212 -7.00 -17.69 -9.00
N ILE A 213 -6.05 -17.41 -9.90
CA ILE A 213 -4.79 -18.14 -10.00
C ILE A 213 -4.03 -18.07 -8.67
N VAL A 214 -3.84 -16.87 -8.12
CA VAL A 214 -3.14 -16.68 -6.85
C VAL A 214 -3.88 -17.38 -5.70
N VAL A 215 -5.21 -17.26 -5.64
CA VAL A 215 -6.04 -17.92 -4.63
C VAL A 215 -5.90 -19.44 -4.69
N TRP A 216 -6.10 -20.06 -5.84
CA TRP A 216 -6.05 -21.51 -5.97
C TRP A 216 -4.64 -22.08 -5.81
N LEU A 217 -3.60 -21.40 -6.31
CA LEU A 217 -2.22 -21.80 -6.04
C LEU A 217 -1.90 -21.75 -4.55
N SER A 218 -2.40 -20.74 -3.83
CA SER A 218 -2.22 -20.65 -2.38
C SER A 218 -3.00 -21.72 -1.62
N VAL A 219 -4.23 -22.04 -2.03
CA VAL A 219 -5.02 -23.16 -1.47
C VAL A 219 -4.30 -24.50 -1.66
N LEU A 220 -3.82 -24.76 -2.88
CA LEU A 220 -3.02 -25.95 -3.17
C LEU A 220 -1.71 -25.95 -2.36
N GLY A 221 -1.10 -24.79 -2.15
CA GLY A 221 0.08 -24.63 -1.32
C GLY A 221 -0.15 -24.94 0.16
N VAL A 222 -1.28 -24.50 0.72
CA VAL A 222 -1.73 -24.86 2.09
C VAL A 222 -1.92 -26.37 2.18
N ALA A 223 -2.66 -26.97 1.24
CA ALA A 223 -2.89 -28.41 1.21
C ALA A 223 -1.57 -29.22 1.07
N LEU A 224 -0.63 -28.75 0.24
CA LEU A 224 0.70 -29.34 0.09
C LEU A 224 1.48 -29.30 1.42
N THR A 225 1.45 -28.17 2.11
CA THR A 225 2.20 -27.99 3.36
C THR A 225 1.60 -28.80 4.51
N VAL A 226 0.26 -28.83 4.63
CA VAL A 226 -0.45 -29.66 5.62
C VAL A 226 -0.18 -31.15 5.35
N SER A 227 -0.36 -31.61 4.12
CA SER A 227 -0.10 -33.00 3.76
C SER A 227 1.36 -33.41 3.97
N GLY A 228 2.31 -32.52 3.65
CA GLY A 228 3.74 -32.74 3.90
C GLY A 228 4.09 -32.83 5.37
N THR A 229 3.48 -31.98 6.20
CA THR A 229 3.66 -32.02 7.66
C THR A 229 3.15 -33.33 8.24
N VAL A 230 1.94 -33.76 7.87
CA VAL A 230 1.36 -35.05 8.32
C VAL A 230 2.24 -36.22 7.88
N VAL A 231 2.65 -36.24 6.60
CA VAL A 231 3.53 -37.28 6.05
C VAL A 231 4.88 -37.31 6.77
N GLY A 232 5.47 -36.15 7.04
CA GLY A 232 6.74 -36.03 7.76
C GLY A 232 6.62 -36.57 9.19
N LEU A 233 5.59 -36.15 9.94
CA LEU A 233 5.35 -36.63 11.30
C LEU A 233 5.13 -38.15 11.35
N TRP A 234 4.39 -38.72 10.40
CA TRP A 234 4.22 -40.17 10.28
C TRP A 234 5.52 -40.93 9.97
N ARG A 235 6.49 -40.26 9.33
CA ARG A 235 7.79 -40.83 8.98
C ARG A 235 8.85 -40.53 10.04
N TRP A 236 8.60 -39.63 10.98
CA TRP A 236 9.52 -39.32 12.06
C TRP A 236 9.43 -40.36 13.17
N ARG A 237 10.57 -40.88 13.62
CA ARG A 237 10.62 -41.74 14.81
C ARG A 237 10.96 -40.92 16.05
N PHE A 238 9.96 -40.77 16.93
CA PHE A 238 10.11 -40.04 18.19
C PHE A 238 10.85 -40.83 19.27
N ALA A 239 10.56 -42.14 19.40
CA ALA A 239 11.09 -42.97 20.48
C ALA A 239 12.51 -43.50 20.21
N ARG A 240 12.74 -44.16 19.08
CA ARG A 240 14.04 -44.76 18.73
C ARG A 240 14.47 -44.38 17.32
N PRO A 241 15.73 -44.01 17.08
CA PRO A 241 16.23 -43.76 15.73
C PRO A 241 16.05 -44.96 14.79
N TYR A 242 16.13 -44.71 13.49
CA TYR A 242 16.33 -45.75 12.49
C TYR A 242 17.72 -46.39 12.65
N ALA A 243 17.95 -47.55 12.02
CA ALA A 243 19.27 -48.21 12.02
C ALA A 243 20.41 -47.32 11.49
N SER A 244 20.09 -46.23 10.79
CA SER A 244 21.06 -45.20 10.36
C SER A 244 21.47 -44.23 11.47
N GLY A 245 20.95 -44.34 12.69
CA GLY A 245 21.13 -43.37 13.78
C GLY A 245 20.30 -42.08 13.65
N SER A 246 19.62 -41.87 12.52
CA SER A 246 18.75 -40.72 12.26
C SER A 246 17.31 -40.99 12.71
N ARG A 247 16.59 -39.96 13.18
CA ARG A 247 15.12 -40.03 13.42
C ARG A 247 14.30 -39.89 12.13
N SER A 248 14.93 -39.43 11.05
CA SER A 248 14.39 -39.45 9.68
C SER A 248 14.76 -40.75 8.95
N PRO A 249 13.85 -41.38 8.19
CA PRO A 249 14.10 -42.64 7.47
C PRO A 249 14.97 -42.46 6.23
N TYR A 250 15.11 -41.22 5.74
CA TYR A 250 15.74 -40.94 4.46
C TYR A 250 17.27 -40.88 4.58
N ARG A 251 17.96 -41.72 3.80
CA ARG A 251 19.42 -41.73 3.69
C ARG A 251 19.94 -40.78 2.60
N GLU A 252 19.17 -40.61 1.53
CA GLU A 252 19.51 -39.66 0.46
C GLU A 252 19.49 -38.23 1.00
N ARG A 253 20.56 -37.46 0.71
CA ARG A 253 20.79 -36.11 1.25
C ARG A 253 19.58 -35.18 1.06
N PHE A 254 19.07 -35.03 -0.16
CA PHE A 254 17.97 -34.10 -0.44
C PHE A 254 16.65 -34.54 0.21
N MET A 255 16.33 -35.83 0.21
CA MET A 255 15.15 -36.34 0.92
C MET A 255 15.24 -36.12 2.44
N ARG A 256 16.45 -36.31 3.01
CA ARG A 256 16.70 -36.04 4.43
C ARG A 256 16.53 -34.56 4.76
N TRP A 257 17.13 -33.67 3.97
CA TRP A 257 17.01 -32.22 4.16
C TRP A 257 15.57 -31.74 3.97
N HIS A 258 14.88 -32.18 2.92
CA HIS A 258 13.48 -31.87 2.70
C HIS A 258 12.60 -32.30 3.90
N HIS A 259 12.84 -33.49 4.45
CA HIS A 259 12.09 -33.96 5.61
C HIS A 259 12.39 -33.14 6.88
N ILE A 260 13.66 -32.89 7.21
CA ILE A 260 14.05 -32.17 8.43
C ILE A 260 13.66 -30.69 8.34
N ALA A 261 14.03 -30.00 7.25
CA ALA A 261 13.65 -28.61 7.03
C ALA A 261 12.13 -28.45 6.94
N GLY A 262 11.45 -29.41 6.30
CA GLY A 262 10.00 -29.45 6.20
C GLY A 262 9.33 -29.49 7.56
N LEU A 263 9.80 -30.33 8.48
CA LEU A 263 9.25 -30.38 9.85
C LEU A 263 9.63 -29.14 10.68
N LEU A 264 10.87 -28.65 10.54
CA LEU A 264 11.36 -27.50 11.30
C LEU A 264 10.63 -26.20 10.92
N PHE A 265 10.37 -25.99 9.63
CA PHE A 265 9.77 -24.77 9.10
C PHE A 265 8.31 -24.93 8.65
N ALA A 266 7.68 -26.09 8.91
CA ALA A 266 6.29 -26.37 8.52
C ALA A 266 5.33 -25.27 8.96
N ALA A 267 5.41 -24.88 10.23
CA ALA A 267 4.53 -23.84 10.80
C ALA A 267 4.72 -22.51 10.06
N THR A 268 5.96 -22.08 9.87
CA THR A 268 6.27 -20.83 9.16
C THR A 268 5.81 -20.86 7.71
N THR A 269 6.12 -21.93 6.97
CA THR A 269 5.69 -22.09 5.57
C THR A 269 4.17 -22.07 5.46
N LEU A 270 3.47 -22.82 6.33
CA LEU A 270 2.02 -22.86 6.37
C LEU A 270 1.43 -21.47 6.66
N THR A 271 1.95 -20.82 7.70
CA THR A 271 1.52 -19.48 8.12
C THR A 271 1.70 -18.47 7.00
N TRP A 272 2.85 -18.44 6.32
CA TRP A 272 3.09 -17.48 5.26
C TRP A 272 2.20 -17.72 4.03
N ILE A 273 2.04 -18.96 3.57
CA ILE A 273 1.16 -19.27 2.44
C ILE A 273 -0.30 -18.93 2.78
N PHE A 274 -0.76 -19.34 3.97
CA PHE A 274 -2.11 -19.02 4.44
C PHE A 274 -2.33 -17.51 4.55
N SER A 275 -1.37 -16.77 5.09
CA SER A 275 -1.46 -15.31 5.20
C SER A 275 -1.45 -14.61 3.82
N GLY A 276 -0.70 -15.12 2.85
CA GLY A 276 -0.73 -14.66 1.46
C GLY A 276 -2.08 -14.94 0.79
N LEU A 277 -2.69 -16.10 1.07
CA LEU A 277 -4.06 -16.37 0.66
C LEU A 277 -5.04 -15.34 1.26
N MET A 278 -4.93 -15.04 2.56
CA MET A 278 -5.79 -14.07 3.23
C MET A 278 -5.62 -12.64 2.71
N SER A 279 -4.45 -12.27 2.18
CA SER A 279 -4.25 -10.95 1.55
C SER A 279 -5.10 -10.74 0.31
N MET A 280 -5.52 -11.83 -0.35
CA MET A 280 -6.38 -11.80 -1.52
C MET A 280 -7.87 -11.67 -1.17
N ASN A 281 -8.22 -11.69 0.13
CA ASN A 281 -9.61 -11.71 0.63
C ASN A 281 -10.49 -12.73 -0.12
N PRO A 282 -10.11 -14.03 -0.10
CA PRO A 282 -10.74 -15.04 -0.94
C PRO A 282 -12.20 -15.17 -0.55
N TRP A 283 -13.08 -15.23 -1.55
CA TRP A 283 -14.55 -15.25 -1.37
C TRP A 283 -15.11 -14.12 -0.50
N GLN A 284 -14.38 -13.00 -0.37
CA GLN A 284 -14.76 -11.83 0.41
C GLN A 284 -15.02 -12.11 1.90
N VAL A 285 -14.28 -13.04 2.50
CA VAL A 285 -14.42 -13.39 3.94
C VAL A 285 -14.24 -12.21 4.91
N PHE A 286 -13.51 -11.16 4.52
CA PHE A 286 -13.35 -9.93 5.31
C PHE A 286 -14.37 -8.84 4.95
N GLY A 287 -15.31 -9.14 4.05
CA GLY A 287 -16.30 -8.21 3.53
C GLY A 287 -15.71 -7.14 2.60
N THR A 288 -16.58 -6.46 1.86
CA THR A 288 -16.21 -5.38 0.91
C THR A 288 -16.76 -4.01 1.32
N ARG A 289 -17.77 -3.98 2.19
CA ARG A 289 -18.46 -2.73 2.58
C ARG A 289 -17.77 -2.08 3.77
N ALA A 290 -17.26 -0.87 3.56
CA ALA A 290 -16.81 -0.01 4.64
C ALA A 290 -18.01 0.53 5.43
N THR A 291 -17.80 0.87 6.71
CA THR A 291 -18.77 1.66 7.48
C THR A 291 -19.03 2.98 6.74
N GLN A 292 -20.31 3.29 6.51
CA GLN A 292 -20.69 4.57 5.92
C GLN A 292 -20.54 5.66 6.97
N LEU A 293 -19.70 6.65 6.66
CA LEU A 293 -19.41 7.79 7.52
C LEU A 293 -20.06 9.03 6.95
N ASP A 294 -20.79 9.79 7.77
CA ASP A 294 -21.36 11.08 7.39
C ASP A 294 -20.28 12.17 7.44
N ARG A 295 -19.45 12.17 6.40
CA ARG A 295 -18.38 13.16 6.24
C ARG A 295 -18.94 14.58 6.11
N ALA A 296 -20.17 14.76 5.65
CA ALA A 296 -20.78 16.09 5.55
C ALA A 296 -21.09 16.65 6.95
N ALA A 297 -21.68 15.83 7.84
CA ALA A 297 -21.93 16.18 9.23
C ALA A 297 -20.64 16.45 10.01
N TYR A 298 -19.58 15.66 9.78
CA TYR A 298 -18.27 15.88 10.39
C TYR A 298 -17.61 17.19 9.97
N ARG A 299 -17.68 17.51 8.67
CA ARG A 299 -17.13 18.78 8.15
C ARG A 299 -17.91 19.99 8.66
N GLY A 300 -19.18 19.84 9.01
CA GLY A 300 -20.05 20.97 9.39
C GLY A 300 -20.38 21.86 8.19
N GLY A 301 -20.77 21.20 7.09
CA GLY A 301 -21.06 21.84 5.80
C GLY A 301 -19.91 21.77 4.80
N PRO A 302 -20.12 22.29 3.57
CA PRO A 302 -19.13 22.27 2.50
C PRO A 302 -18.20 23.49 2.49
N LEU A 303 -17.14 23.41 1.69
CA LEU A 303 -16.47 24.63 1.22
C LEU A 303 -17.36 25.30 0.18
N GLN A 304 -17.61 26.59 0.35
CA GLN A 304 -18.42 27.40 -0.55
C GLN A 304 -17.88 28.82 -0.60
N ALA A 305 -18.22 29.59 -1.63
CA ALA A 305 -17.66 30.92 -1.84
C ALA A 305 -17.74 31.84 -0.60
N GLY A 306 -18.83 31.77 0.16
CA GLY A 306 -19.04 32.59 1.36
C GLY A 306 -18.14 32.24 2.57
N ASN A 307 -17.43 31.10 2.55
CA ASN A 307 -16.51 30.70 3.61
C ASN A 307 -15.06 30.52 3.12
N LEU A 308 -14.77 31.02 1.92
CA LEU A 308 -13.46 31.00 1.29
C LEU A 308 -12.97 32.43 1.02
N PRO A 309 -11.65 32.67 1.09
CA PRO A 309 -11.09 33.96 0.70
C PRO A 309 -11.42 34.31 -0.76
N ALA A 310 -11.81 35.57 -0.97
CA ALA A 310 -12.05 36.11 -2.30
C ALA A 310 -10.74 36.46 -3.04
N GLY A 311 -9.76 36.98 -2.31
CA GLY A 311 -8.42 37.29 -2.83
C GLY A 311 -7.44 36.11 -2.75
N PRO A 312 -6.26 36.25 -3.36
CA PRO A 312 -5.21 35.23 -3.29
C PRO A 312 -4.74 35.10 -1.83
N ALA A 313 -5.07 33.97 -1.21
CA ALA A 313 -4.57 33.61 0.12
C ALA A 313 -3.25 32.84 -0.06
N VAL A 314 -2.14 33.53 0.18
CA VAL A 314 -0.78 33.02 -0.10
C VAL A 314 0.03 32.98 1.19
N ALA A 315 -0.38 32.13 2.13
CA ALA A 315 0.40 31.89 3.35
C ALA A 315 1.75 31.24 2.98
N MET A 316 2.76 32.08 2.75
CA MET A 316 4.09 31.72 2.24
C MET A 316 5.18 31.74 3.31
N PRO A 317 6.31 31.03 3.11
CA PRO A 317 6.61 30.13 1.98
C PRO A 317 5.84 28.79 2.07
N ALA A 318 5.31 28.29 0.94
CA ALA A 318 4.69 26.96 0.86
C ALA A 318 4.89 26.32 -0.52
N ARG A 319 4.83 24.99 -0.56
CA ARG A 319 4.77 24.19 -1.79
C ARG A 319 3.34 23.78 -2.15
N GLU A 320 2.50 23.64 -1.14
CA GLU A 320 1.10 23.30 -1.30
C GLU A 320 0.24 23.96 -0.22
N LEU A 321 -0.92 24.45 -0.63
CA LEU A 321 -1.94 25.00 0.25
C LEU A 321 -3.21 24.16 0.10
N VAL A 322 -3.83 23.74 1.20
CA VAL A 322 -5.07 22.94 1.16
C VAL A 322 -6.13 23.59 2.04
N TRP A 323 -7.22 24.02 1.42
CA TRP A 323 -8.43 24.42 2.12
C TRP A 323 -9.30 23.21 2.37
N THR A 324 -9.62 22.98 3.64
CA THR A 324 -10.57 21.96 4.09
C THR A 324 -11.55 22.57 5.07
N ARG A 325 -12.66 21.86 5.29
CA ARG A 325 -13.62 22.22 6.33
C ARG A 325 -13.70 21.10 7.35
N VAL A 326 -13.56 21.43 8.62
CA VAL A 326 -13.61 20.47 9.73
C VAL A 326 -14.40 21.10 10.86
N ALA A 327 -15.38 20.36 11.41
CA ALA A 327 -16.17 20.80 12.54
C ALA A 327 -16.79 22.21 12.38
N GLY A 328 -17.20 22.57 11.16
CA GLY A 328 -17.79 23.87 10.83
C GLY A 328 -16.79 25.01 10.63
N GLN A 329 -15.49 24.74 10.70
CA GLN A 329 -14.42 25.72 10.49
C GLN A 329 -13.77 25.50 9.12
N THR A 330 -13.66 26.56 8.31
CA THR A 330 -12.82 26.52 7.10
C THR A 330 -11.38 26.83 7.51
N LEU A 331 -10.46 25.95 7.15
CA LEU A 331 -9.08 25.98 7.59
C LEU A 331 -8.15 25.90 6.38
N LEU A 332 -7.00 26.53 6.50
CA LEU A 332 -5.91 26.44 5.53
C LEU A 332 -4.77 25.60 6.12
N GLN A 333 -4.41 24.54 5.43
CA GLN A 333 -3.21 23.75 5.70
C GLN A 333 -2.08 24.21 4.79
N VAL A 334 -0.94 24.58 5.37
CA VAL A 334 0.23 25.10 4.67
C VAL A 334 1.35 24.06 4.72
N TYR A 335 1.71 23.50 3.57
CA TYR A 335 2.76 22.49 3.44
C TYR A 335 4.04 23.10 2.86
N GLY A 336 5.17 22.90 3.56
CA GLY A 336 6.51 23.26 3.12
C GLY A 336 7.21 22.14 2.35
N ALA A 337 8.54 22.03 2.48
CA ALA A 337 9.33 20.95 1.87
C ALA A 337 9.26 19.61 2.65
N ALA A 338 9.09 19.68 3.97
CA ALA A 338 8.96 18.53 4.85
C ALA A 338 8.22 18.92 6.13
N GLY A 339 7.61 17.94 6.81
CA GLY A 339 6.94 18.12 8.10
C GLY A 339 5.41 18.22 8.00
N ALA A 340 4.78 18.29 9.17
CA ALA A 340 3.33 18.45 9.28
C ALA A 340 2.88 19.84 8.77
N ALA A 341 1.71 19.91 8.16
CA ALA A 341 1.15 21.18 7.73
C ALA A 341 0.92 22.12 8.91
N ALA A 342 1.26 23.40 8.72
CA ALA A 342 0.83 24.45 9.63
C ALA A 342 -0.64 24.78 9.35
N LEU A 343 -1.46 24.78 10.40
CA LEU A 343 -2.88 25.11 10.30
C LEU A 343 -3.09 26.61 10.52
N ARG A 344 -3.85 27.26 9.63
CA ARG A 344 -4.15 28.69 9.67
C ARG A 344 -5.64 28.96 9.41
N THR A 345 -6.07 30.19 9.64
CA THR A 345 -7.35 30.71 9.17
C THR A 345 -7.47 30.58 7.65
N ALA A 346 -8.70 30.57 7.12
CA ALA A 346 -8.95 30.33 5.70
C ALA A 346 -8.19 31.30 4.77
N ASP A 347 -8.02 32.56 5.19
CA ASP A 347 -7.25 33.61 4.50
C ASP A 347 -5.73 33.50 4.67
N GLY A 348 -5.27 32.59 5.53
CA GLY A 348 -3.86 32.42 5.88
C GLY A 348 -3.31 33.48 6.82
N ALA A 349 -4.12 34.41 7.34
CA ALA A 349 -3.64 35.52 8.14
C ALA A 349 -3.10 35.06 9.51
N ALA A 350 -3.84 34.22 10.24
CA ALA A 350 -3.50 33.84 11.61
C ALA A 350 -3.30 32.32 11.76
N PRO A 351 -2.35 31.87 12.61
CA PRO A 351 -2.27 30.48 13.05
C PRO A 351 -3.59 30.02 13.68
N ARG A 352 -3.92 28.74 13.53
CA ARG A 352 -5.14 28.15 14.07
C ARG A 352 -4.85 26.79 14.69
N THR A 353 -5.57 26.47 15.77
CA THR A 353 -5.60 25.14 16.37
C THR A 353 -7.04 24.66 16.46
N LEU A 354 -7.26 23.36 16.31
CA LEU A 354 -8.55 22.74 16.52
C LEU A 354 -8.76 22.47 18.01
N ALA A 355 -9.80 23.08 18.60
CA ALA A 355 -10.15 22.82 19.98
C ALA A 355 -10.62 21.36 20.13
N PRO A 356 -10.08 20.58 21.09
CA PRO A 356 -10.43 19.18 21.27
C PRO A 356 -11.95 18.93 21.40
N ALA A 357 -12.64 19.77 22.16
CA ALA A 357 -14.09 19.67 22.35
C ALA A 357 -14.87 19.85 21.04
N THR A 358 -14.46 20.80 20.19
CA THR A 358 -15.10 21.05 18.89
C THR A 358 -14.90 19.87 17.94
N LEU A 359 -13.68 19.32 17.89
CA LEU A 359 -13.38 18.15 17.07
C LEU A 359 -14.12 16.91 17.59
N GLY A 360 -14.13 16.68 18.91
CA GLY A 360 -14.86 15.58 19.55
C GLY A 360 -16.36 15.62 19.27
N ALA A 361 -16.98 16.79 19.37
CA ALA A 361 -18.40 16.96 19.03
C ALA A 361 -18.69 16.65 17.54
N ALA A 362 -17.80 17.06 16.62
CA ALA A 362 -17.93 16.73 15.21
C ALA A 362 -17.78 15.23 14.94
N LEU A 363 -16.87 14.55 15.64
CA LEU A 363 -16.70 13.10 15.56
C LEU A 363 -17.94 12.35 16.10
N GLY A 364 -18.63 12.90 17.11
CA GLY A 364 -19.91 12.38 17.58
C GLY A 364 -21.00 12.36 16.51
N ARG A 365 -20.95 13.28 15.53
CA ARG A 365 -21.92 13.34 14.42
C ARG A 365 -21.53 12.53 13.18
N LEU A 366 -20.29 12.03 13.12
CA LEU A 366 -19.75 11.35 11.94
C LEU A 366 -20.41 9.98 11.69
N LEU A 367 -20.92 9.32 12.73
CA LEU A 367 -21.63 8.06 12.60
C LEU A 367 -23.08 8.24 13.08
N PRO A 368 -24.05 8.44 12.16
CA PRO A 368 -25.43 8.71 12.52
C PRO A 368 -26.03 7.60 13.40
N GLY A 369 -26.73 8.00 14.47
CA GLY A 369 -27.39 7.08 15.39
C GLY A 369 -26.48 6.33 16.37
N ALA A 370 -25.16 6.53 16.31
CA ALA A 370 -24.24 6.00 17.30
C ALA A 370 -24.16 6.90 18.54
N ALA A 371 -23.92 6.30 19.72
CA ALA A 371 -23.53 7.07 20.90
C ALA A 371 -22.21 7.82 20.65
N PRO A 372 -21.94 8.93 21.38
CA PRO A 372 -20.67 9.62 21.29
C PRO A 372 -19.49 8.65 21.43
N PRO A 373 -18.51 8.68 20.51
CA PRO A 373 -17.43 7.72 20.54
C PRO A 373 -16.48 7.96 21.71
N ARG A 374 -15.82 6.90 22.17
CA ARG A 374 -14.67 7.04 23.06
C ARG A 374 -13.47 7.53 22.26
N ILE A 375 -12.76 8.53 22.76
CA ILE A 375 -11.56 9.07 22.12
C ILE A 375 -10.36 8.72 22.99
N GLU A 376 -9.40 8.00 22.40
CA GLU A 376 -8.12 7.64 23.01
C GLU A 376 -7.01 8.43 22.31
N VAL A 377 -6.15 9.10 23.07
CA VAL A 377 -4.96 9.77 22.52
C VAL A 377 -3.82 8.76 22.50
N LEU A 378 -3.23 8.56 21.33
CA LEU A 378 -2.08 7.69 21.15
C LEU A 378 -0.84 8.55 20.86
N ASP A 379 0.06 8.63 21.84
CA ASP A 379 1.37 9.30 21.71
C ASP A 379 2.46 8.37 21.14
N GLY A 380 2.16 7.07 21.05
CA GLY A 380 3.05 6.04 20.54
C GLY A 380 2.35 5.06 19.61
N TYR A 381 3.13 4.37 18.80
CA TYR A 381 2.62 3.32 17.93
C TYR A 381 2.17 2.08 18.71
N ASP A 382 1.14 1.43 18.21
CA ASP A 382 0.62 0.18 18.75
C ASP A 382 0.36 -0.85 17.65
N SER A 383 -0.36 -1.93 17.97
CA SER A 383 -0.61 -3.02 17.01
C SER A 383 -1.53 -2.63 15.85
N TYR A 384 -2.26 -1.50 15.90
CA TYR A 384 -3.19 -1.09 14.83
C TYR A 384 -2.82 0.25 14.18
N TYR A 385 -1.91 1.01 14.80
CA TYR A 385 -1.39 2.25 14.26
C TYR A 385 0.14 2.30 14.40
N TYR A 386 0.85 2.02 13.30
CA TYR A 386 2.31 1.97 13.23
C TYR A 386 2.78 2.32 11.82
N ALA A 387 3.93 2.99 11.74
CA ALA A 387 4.61 3.28 10.48
C ALA A 387 5.36 2.04 9.95
N ARG A 388 5.60 2.02 8.64
CA ARG A 388 6.50 1.05 7.99
C ARG A 388 7.53 1.79 7.13
N ALA A 389 8.64 1.13 6.82
CA ALA A 389 9.65 1.72 5.95
C ALA A 389 9.08 2.08 4.57
N PRO A 390 9.47 3.21 3.96
CA PRO A 390 8.82 3.76 2.77
C PRO A 390 8.67 2.78 1.61
N HIS A 391 9.68 1.94 1.33
CA HIS A 391 9.66 0.97 0.24
C HIS A 391 8.68 -0.19 0.45
N THR A 392 8.28 -0.49 1.69
CA THR A 392 7.42 -1.65 1.99
C THR A 392 5.96 -1.43 1.57
N MET A 393 5.17 -2.51 1.51
CA MET A 393 3.72 -2.40 1.32
C MET A 393 3.10 -1.51 2.41
N LEU A 394 2.26 -0.56 1.97
CA LEU A 394 1.64 0.48 2.82
C LEU A 394 2.62 1.45 3.50
N GLY A 395 3.93 1.36 3.26
CA GLY A 395 4.92 2.29 3.82
C GLY A 395 4.81 3.74 3.33
N HIS A 396 3.99 4.00 2.31
CA HIS A 396 3.68 5.35 1.84
C HIS A 396 2.60 6.04 2.68
N VAL A 397 1.90 5.30 3.54
CA VAL A 397 0.85 5.84 4.39
C VAL A 397 1.51 6.44 5.62
N GLU A 398 1.47 7.77 5.72
CA GLU A 398 2.00 8.48 6.88
C GLU A 398 1.21 8.14 8.15
N LYS A 399 1.93 8.08 9.28
CA LYS A 399 1.39 7.74 10.59
C LYS A 399 1.84 8.76 11.63
N PRO A 400 1.37 10.02 11.53
CA PRO A 400 1.73 11.05 12.49
C PRO A 400 1.30 10.70 13.92
N LEU A 401 2.06 11.21 14.90
CA LEU A 401 1.72 11.17 16.32
C LEU A 401 1.76 12.61 16.90
N PRO A 402 0.96 12.91 17.93
CA PRO A 402 -0.08 12.06 18.50
C PRO A 402 -1.26 11.88 17.54
N VAL A 403 -1.96 10.77 17.65
CA VAL A 403 -3.19 10.48 16.87
C VAL A 403 -4.35 10.19 17.80
N TRP A 404 -5.55 10.60 17.43
CA TRP A 404 -6.76 10.19 18.13
C TRP A 404 -7.30 8.89 17.55
N ARG A 405 -7.44 7.87 18.38
CA ARG A 405 -8.26 6.70 18.09
C ARG A 405 -9.68 6.96 18.57
N VAL A 406 -10.60 7.02 17.61
CA VAL A 406 -12.02 7.25 17.86
C VAL A 406 -12.74 5.91 17.75
N VAL A 407 -13.29 5.43 18.85
CA VAL A 407 -13.93 4.12 18.97
C VAL A 407 -15.44 4.29 19.07
N TYR A 408 -16.14 3.87 18.02
CA TYR A 408 -17.60 3.85 17.99
C TYR A 408 -18.14 2.55 18.57
N ASP A 409 -19.25 2.67 19.30
CA ASP A 409 -20.06 1.54 19.74
C ASP A 409 -21.15 1.21 18.72
N ASP A 410 -20.71 0.73 17.55
CA ASP A 410 -21.57 0.26 16.47
C ASP A 410 -21.40 -1.26 16.27
N PRO A 411 -22.34 -1.95 15.60
CA PRO A 411 -22.26 -3.40 15.40
C PRO A 411 -20.96 -3.87 14.71
N ARG A 412 -20.33 -3.01 13.88
CA ARG A 412 -19.05 -3.32 13.21
C ARG A 412 -17.83 -3.01 14.09
N GLY A 413 -18.01 -2.33 15.22
CA GLY A 413 -16.96 -1.89 16.14
C GLY A 413 -15.92 -1.02 15.43
N THR A 414 -16.37 0.05 14.79
CA THR A 414 -15.61 0.94 13.92
C THR A 414 -14.63 1.78 14.72
N TRP A 415 -13.36 1.75 14.32
CA TRP A 415 -12.29 2.61 14.83
C TRP A 415 -11.85 3.56 13.73
N LEU A 416 -11.67 4.83 14.07
CA LEU A 416 -11.01 5.80 13.20
C LEU A 416 -9.71 6.27 13.82
N HIS A 417 -8.74 6.58 12.97
CA HIS A 417 -7.55 7.32 13.39
C HIS A 417 -7.64 8.72 12.79
N VAL A 418 -7.60 9.73 13.65
CA VAL A 418 -7.79 11.13 13.29
C VAL A 418 -6.58 11.92 13.76
N ASP A 419 -5.97 12.71 12.89
CA ASP A 419 -4.94 13.65 13.31
C ASP A 419 -5.61 14.83 14.02
N PRO A 420 -5.39 15.03 15.33
CA PRO A 420 -6.06 16.09 16.08
C PRO A 420 -5.61 17.50 15.67
N ARG A 421 -4.47 17.63 14.98
CA ARG A 421 -3.88 18.93 14.61
C ARG A 421 -4.62 19.58 13.46
N ASN A 422 -5.13 18.79 12.51
CA ASN A 422 -5.83 19.26 11.32
C ASN A 422 -7.22 18.62 11.13
N GLY A 423 -7.60 17.63 11.95
CA GLY A 423 -8.85 16.89 11.85
C GLY A 423 -8.93 15.96 10.65
N GLU A 424 -7.80 15.55 10.08
CA GLU A 424 -7.78 14.59 8.97
C GLU A 424 -8.11 13.18 9.45
N ILE A 425 -9.04 12.50 8.76
CA ILE A 425 -9.33 11.09 9.01
C ILE A 425 -8.32 10.24 8.24
N LEU A 426 -7.30 9.74 8.95
CA LEU A 426 -6.17 8.99 8.38
C LEU A 426 -6.53 7.54 8.01
N GLY A 427 -7.59 6.98 8.59
CA GLY A 427 -8.02 5.63 8.27
C GLY A 427 -9.17 5.12 9.13
N SER A 428 -9.79 4.02 8.66
CA SER A 428 -10.92 3.37 9.31
C SER A 428 -10.72 1.86 9.39
N LEU A 429 -10.91 1.29 10.58
CA LEU A 429 -10.78 -0.13 10.89
C LEU A 429 -12.07 -0.64 11.57
N ASP A 430 -12.75 -1.57 10.92
CA ASP A 430 -13.83 -2.35 11.53
C ASP A 430 -13.32 -3.71 12.01
N ARG A 431 -14.19 -4.51 12.65
CA ARG A 431 -13.84 -5.86 13.13
C ARG A 431 -13.19 -6.74 12.04
N PRO A 432 -13.76 -6.90 10.84
CA PRO A 432 -13.13 -7.70 9.79
C PRO A 432 -11.74 -7.21 9.38
N ARG A 433 -11.53 -5.90 9.25
CA ARG A 433 -10.21 -5.34 8.93
C ARG A 433 -9.20 -5.55 10.05
N ARG A 434 -9.62 -5.47 11.32
CA ARG A 434 -8.74 -5.79 12.45
C ARG A 434 -8.30 -7.26 12.41
N VAL A 435 -9.19 -8.19 12.08
CA VAL A 435 -8.82 -9.61 11.89
C VAL A 435 -7.89 -9.79 10.69
N SER A 436 -8.22 -9.18 9.54
CA SER A 436 -7.41 -9.24 8.31
C SER A 436 -5.98 -8.77 8.55
N ARG A 437 -5.78 -7.71 9.35
CA ARG A 437 -4.46 -7.22 9.75
C ARG A 437 -3.63 -8.30 10.45
N TRP A 438 -4.21 -9.07 11.37
CA TRP A 438 -3.47 -10.16 12.00
C TRP A 438 -3.19 -11.29 11.01
N LEU A 439 -4.20 -11.70 10.25
CA LEU A 439 -4.09 -12.84 9.34
C LEU A 439 -3.14 -12.60 8.16
N PHE A 440 -2.93 -11.35 7.76
CA PHE A 440 -1.98 -11.00 6.71
C PHE A 440 -0.79 -10.21 7.25
N ALA A 441 -0.99 -8.99 7.73
CA ALA A 441 0.11 -8.08 8.01
C ALA A 441 1.04 -8.61 9.11
N PHE A 442 0.49 -9.18 10.20
CA PHE A 442 1.28 -9.84 11.23
C PHE A 442 1.86 -11.18 10.76
N LEU A 443 1.02 -12.13 10.32
CA LEU A 443 1.50 -13.47 9.97
C LEU A 443 2.46 -13.51 8.77
N HIS A 444 2.31 -12.60 7.80
CA HIS A 444 3.10 -12.55 6.59
C HIS A 444 4.32 -11.62 6.72
N SER A 445 4.11 -10.38 7.18
CA SER A 445 5.18 -9.38 7.27
C SER A 445 5.87 -9.32 8.63
N TRP A 446 5.36 -10.05 9.63
CA TRP A 446 5.86 -10.00 11.01
C TRP A 446 5.92 -8.56 11.52
N ASP A 447 4.85 -7.80 11.24
CA ASP A 447 4.77 -6.36 11.48
C ASP A 447 4.45 -5.98 12.93
N TRP A 448 4.98 -6.77 13.86
CA TRP A 448 4.86 -6.51 15.28
C TRP A 448 5.70 -5.28 15.65
N PRO A 449 5.11 -4.19 16.17
CA PRO A 449 5.82 -2.93 16.37
C PRO A 449 7.14 -3.04 17.16
N PRO A 450 7.23 -3.80 18.27
CA PRO A 450 8.50 -3.99 18.98
C PRO A 450 9.62 -4.62 18.13
N LEU A 451 9.27 -5.46 17.16
CA LEU A 451 10.23 -6.06 16.23
C LEU A 451 10.56 -5.11 15.08
N LEU A 452 9.57 -4.40 14.53
CA LEU A 452 9.77 -3.41 13.46
C LEU A 452 10.73 -2.28 13.86
N GLN A 453 10.69 -1.87 15.13
CA GLN A 453 11.59 -0.84 15.69
C GLN A 453 13.02 -1.35 15.93
N ARG A 454 13.28 -2.66 15.81
CA ARG A 454 14.57 -3.29 16.06
C ARG A 454 15.18 -3.84 14.78
N ARG A 455 15.56 -2.97 13.85
CA ARG A 455 16.41 -3.39 12.72
C ARG A 455 17.89 -3.41 13.16
N PRO A 456 18.67 -4.44 12.80
CA PRO A 456 18.38 -5.47 11.78
C PRO A 456 17.74 -6.78 12.30
N ALA A 457 17.25 -6.86 13.55
CA ALA A 457 16.71 -8.11 14.10
C ALA A 457 15.48 -8.62 13.32
N TRP A 458 14.58 -7.73 12.89
CA TRP A 458 13.47 -8.09 12.00
C TRP A 458 13.98 -8.71 10.68
N ASP A 459 15.01 -8.11 10.09
CA ASP A 459 15.62 -8.59 8.83
C ASP A 459 16.19 -10.00 9.01
N ALA A 460 16.94 -10.22 10.08
CA ALA A 460 17.54 -11.52 10.39
C ALA A 460 16.47 -12.61 10.56
N VAL A 461 15.39 -12.32 11.28
CA VAL A 461 14.28 -13.27 11.49
C VAL A 461 13.66 -13.65 10.14
N LEU A 462 13.25 -12.67 9.33
CA LEU A 462 12.61 -12.96 8.06
C LEU A 462 13.54 -13.66 7.07
N ILE A 463 14.81 -13.29 7.01
CA ILE A 463 15.79 -13.95 6.16
C ILE A 463 15.99 -15.40 6.58
N VAL A 464 16.20 -15.69 7.87
CA VAL A 464 16.38 -17.06 8.36
C VAL A 464 15.16 -17.93 8.06
N LEU A 465 13.96 -17.40 8.30
CA LEU A 465 12.72 -18.10 7.97
C LEU A 465 12.55 -18.34 6.46
N SER A 466 12.92 -17.36 5.63
CA SER A 466 12.91 -17.48 4.17
C SER A 466 13.92 -18.50 3.67
N LEU A 467 15.13 -18.53 4.24
CA LEU A 467 16.16 -19.53 3.94
C LEU A 467 15.69 -20.94 4.31
N GLY A 468 14.96 -21.09 5.41
CA GLY A 468 14.30 -22.35 5.77
C GLY A 468 13.31 -22.82 4.69
N GLY A 469 12.45 -21.91 4.22
CA GLY A 469 11.52 -22.15 3.11
C GLY A 469 12.23 -22.48 1.79
N LEU A 470 13.32 -21.80 1.48
CA LEU A 470 14.17 -22.07 0.30
C LEU A 470 14.85 -23.44 0.38
N LEU A 471 15.38 -23.82 1.54
CA LEU A 471 15.99 -25.13 1.74
C LEU A 471 14.96 -26.26 1.55
N LEU A 472 13.77 -26.09 2.14
CA LEU A 472 12.65 -27.02 2.03
C LEU A 472 12.22 -27.21 0.56
N SER A 473 11.88 -26.11 -0.10
CA SER A 473 11.35 -26.10 -1.47
C SER A 473 12.43 -26.46 -2.49
N GLY A 474 13.65 -25.95 -2.34
CA GLY A 474 14.80 -26.27 -3.20
C GLY A 474 15.17 -27.75 -3.16
N ALA A 475 15.18 -28.38 -1.98
CA ALA A 475 15.35 -29.83 -1.88
C ALA A 475 14.20 -30.57 -2.60
N GLY A 476 12.96 -30.07 -2.48
CA GLY A 476 11.79 -30.59 -3.19
C GLY A 476 11.92 -30.53 -4.71
N VAL A 477 12.44 -29.44 -5.26
CA VAL A 477 12.72 -29.28 -6.70
C VAL A 477 13.72 -30.34 -7.18
N VAL A 478 14.83 -30.55 -6.46
CA VAL A 478 15.84 -31.55 -6.82
C VAL A 478 15.24 -32.97 -6.81
N ILE A 479 14.44 -33.29 -5.79
CA ILE A 479 13.74 -34.59 -5.70
C ILE A 479 12.76 -34.76 -6.87
N GLY A 480 11.98 -33.72 -7.19
CA GLY A 480 11.02 -33.73 -8.28
C GLY A 480 11.68 -33.90 -9.65
N TRP A 481 12.74 -33.14 -9.92
CA TRP A 481 13.52 -33.23 -11.14
C TRP A 481 14.09 -34.63 -11.36
N ARG A 482 14.74 -35.20 -10.34
CA ARG A 482 15.28 -36.58 -10.40
C ARG A 482 14.18 -37.62 -10.66
N ARG A 483 12.98 -37.39 -10.13
CA ARG A 483 11.84 -38.29 -10.31
C ARG A 483 11.28 -38.24 -11.73
N VAL A 484 11.10 -37.05 -12.30
CA VAL A 484 10.59 -36.86 -13.65
C VAL A 484 11.63 -37.31 -14.68
N GLY A 485 12.89 -36.93 -14.51
CA GLY A 485 13.98 -37.33 -15.41
C GLY A 485 14.19 -38.85 -15.49
N ARG A 486 13.89 -39.60 -14.43
CA ARG A 486 13.90 -41.08 -14.46
C ARG A 486 12.69 -41.72 -15.16
N LYS A 487 11.62 -40.96 -15.40
CA LYS A 487 10.42 -41.42 -16.12
C LYS A 487 10.44 -41.06 -17.61
N LEU A 488 11.20 -40.02 -17.96
CA LEU A 488 11.41 -39.57 -19.34
C LEU A 488 12.59 -40.29 -20.02
N ARG A 489 13.42 -40.97 -19.24
CA ARG A 489 14.35 -42.02 -19.69
C ARG A 489 13.63 -43.35 -19.55
#